data_AF-A0A3A8QWA9-F1
#
_entry.id   AF-A0A3A8QWA9-F1
#
_cell.length_a   1.000
_cell.length_b   1.000
_cell.length_c   1.000
_cell.angle_alpha   90.00
_cell.angle_beta   90.00
_cell.angle_gamma   90.00
#
_symmetry.space_group_name_H-M   'P 1'
#
loop_
_entity.id
_entity.type
_entity.pdbx_description
1 polymer ?
#
loop_
_entity_poly.entity_id
_entity_poly.type
_entity_poly.pdbx_seq_one_letter_code
_entity_poly.pdbx_strand_id
1 'polypeptide(L)'
;AAPAPAARAAPAPSANAGSSASDILDEILAGGTPTNEWTEEDLVRLQTVQQNQEKSSKILRALLELVFEKGTVQQRELAARMRV
;
A
#
# COMPACT_ATOMS: atom_id res chain seq x y z
N ALA A 1 5.14 36.67 -28.48
CA ALA A 1 4.99 35.39 -27.78
C ALA A 1 3.51 35.18 -27.48
N ALA A 2 2.92 34.06 -27.92
CA ALA A 2 1.52 33.70 -27.63
C ALA A 2 1.49 32.74 -26.42
N PRO A 3 0.49 32.80 -25.52
CA PRO A 3 0.45 31.95 -24.34
C PRO A 3 -0.04 30.54 -24.67
N ALA A 4 0.59 29.52 -24.08
CA ALA A 4 0.23 28.11 -24.22
C ALA A 4 -1.07 27.78 -23.44
N PRO A 5 -1.89 26.83 -23.91
CA PRO A 5 -3.17 26.47 -23.26
C PRO A 5 -2.96 25.66 -21.97
N ALA A 6 -3.81 25.93 -20.98
CA ALA A 6 -3.79 25.30 -19.66
C ALA A 6 -4.06 23.79 -19.73
N ALA A 7 -3.24 23.00 -19.03
CA ALA A 7 -3.42 21.57 -18.87
C ALA A 7 -4.72 21.26 -18.12
N ARG A 8 -5.61 20.50 -18.75
CA ARG A 8 -6.85 19.99 -18.16
C ARG A 8 -6.47 18.99 -17.05
N ALA A 9 -6.78 19.31 -15.79
CA ALA A 9 -6.61 18.41 -14.67
C ALA A 9 -7.45 17.12 -14.91
N ALA A 10 -6.81 15.96 -14.78
CA ALA A 10 -7.49 14.67 -14.77
C ALA A 10 -8.31 14.53 -13.47
N PRO A 11 -9.52 13.94 -13.51
CA PRO A 11 -10.28 13.65 -12.29
C PRO A 11 -9.50 12.63 -11.46
N ALA A 12 -9.27 12.95 -10.19
CA ALA A 12 -8.69 12.01 -9.23
C ALA A 12 -9.63 10.80 -9.06
N PRO A 13 -9.10 9.56 -8.96
CA PRO A 13 -9.95 8.42 -8.65
C PRO A 13 -10.57 8.61 -7.27
N SER A 14 -11.89 8.54 -7.21
CA SER A 14 -12.65 8.51 -5.96
C SER A 14 -12.08 7.41 -5.09
N ALA A 15 -11.52 7.78 -3.93
CA ALA A 15 -11.18 6.81 -2.91
C ALA A 15 -12.50 6.16 -2.48
N ASN A 16 -12.75 4.94 -2.95
CA ASN A 16 -13.72 4.06 -2.29
C ASN A 16 -13.23 3.95 -0.85
N ALA A 17 -13.91 4.65 0.05
CA ALA A 17 -13.75 4.46 1.48
C ALA A 17 -14.04 2.98 1.73
N GLY A 18 -12.97 2.21 1.93
CA GLY A 18 -13.08 0.80 2.22
C GLY A 18 -13.93 0.65 3.47
N SER A 19 -15.02 -0.09 3.35
CA SER A 19 -15.83 -0.55 4.48
C SER A 19 -14.87 -1.10 5.53
N SER A 20 -14.83 -0.47 6.71
CA SER A 20 -14.01 -0.93 7.81
C SER A 20 -14.49 -2.32 8.21
N ALA A 21 -13.61 -3.17 8.76
CA ALA A 21 -14.02 -4.48 9.25
C ALA A 21 -15.20 -4.41 10.25
N SER A 22 -15.34 -3.29 10.97
CA SER A 22 -16.47 -2.98 11.85
C SER A 22 -17.78 -2.80 11.08
N ASP A 23 -17.75 -2.09 9.96
CA ASP A 23 -18.94 -1.80 9.15
C ASP A 23 -19.50 -3.09 8.53
N ILE A 24 -18.62 -4.01 8.13
CA ILE A 24 -18.97 -5.34 7.63
C ILE A 24 -19.65 -6.18 8.72
N LEU A 25 -19.17 -6.11 9.96
CA LEU A 25 -19.75 -6.85 11.09
C LEU A 25 -21.13 -6.31 11.48
N ASP A 26 -21.31 -4.98 11.47
CA ASP A 26 -22.60 -4.34 11.73
C ASP A 26 -23.63 -4.69 10.65
N GLU A 27 -23.22 -4.77 9.37
CA GLU A 27 -24.06 -5.23 8.26
C GLU A 27 -24.52 -6.69 8.43
N ILE A 28 -23.61 -7.59 8.82
CA ILE A 28 -23.93 -8.99 9.11
C ILE A 28 -24.90 -9.10 10.29
N LEU A 29 -24.65 -8.35 11.36
CA LEU A 29 -25.50 -8.33 12.57
C LEU A 29 -26.90 -7.76 12.28
N ALA A 30 -27.01 -6.82 11.33
CA ALA A 30 -28.27 -6.28 10.84
C ALA A 30 -29.01 -7.24 9.87
N GLY A 31 -28.44 -8.40 9.54
CA GLY A 31 -29.02 -9.39 8.64
C GLY A 31 -28.77 -9.10 7.15
N GLY A 32 -27.84 -8.20 6.83
CA GLY A 32 -27.33 -7.98 5.47
C GLY A 32 -26.33 -9.06 5.06
N THR A 33 -26.26 -9.35 3.76
CA THR A 33 -25.18 -10.14 3.18
C THR A 33 -24.03 -9.21 2.86
N PRO A 34 -22.84 -9.34 3.50
CA PRO A 34 -21.73 -8.43 3.27
C PRO A 34 -21.32 -8.46 1.81
N THR A 35 -21.52 -7.33 1.12
CA THR A 35 -21.29 -7.18 -0.32
C THR A 35 -19.85 -6.83 -0.66
N ASN A 36 -18.89 -7.28 0.17
CA ASN A 36 -17.48 -7.10 -0.14
C ASN A 36 -17.01 -8.21 -1.08
N GLU A 37 -17.58 -8.23 -2.28
CA GLU A 37 -17.17 -9.13 -3.34
C GLU A 37 -15.89 -8.58 -3.97
N TRP A 38 -14.78 -9.27 -3.71
CA TRP A 38 -13.53 -9.01 -4.41
C TRP A 38 -13.77 -9.24 -5.90
N THR A 39 -13.66 -8.20 -6.70
CA THR A 39 -13.77 -8.34 -8.15
C THR A 39 -12.51 -9.00 -8.70
N GLU A 40 -12.59 -9.54 -9.92
CA GLU A 40 -11.41 -10.07 -10.61
C GLU A 40 -10.33 -8.97 -10.79
N GLU A 41 -10.75 -7.73 -10.98
CA GLU A 41 -9.84 -6.58 -11.03
C GLU A 41 -9.13 -6.35 -9.69
N ASP A 42 -9.83 -6.50 -8.57
CA ASP A 42 -9.23 -6.37 -7.22
C ASP A 42 -8.19 -7.47 -6.97
N LEU A 43 -8.44 -8.69 -7.43
CA LEU A 43 -7.48 -9.79 -7.32
C LEU A 43 -6.20 -9.53 -8.15
N VAL A 44 -6.33 -8.96 -9.35
CA VAL A 44 -5.18 -8.58 -10.19
C VAL A 44 -4.38 -7.45 -9.53
N ARG A 45 -5.06 -6.45 -8.96
CA ARG A 45 -4.41 -5.37 -8.20
C ARG A 45 -3.69 -5.93 -6.96
N LEU A 46 -4.31 -6.84 -6.23
CA LEU A 46 -3.72 -7.50 -5.07
C LEU A 46 -2.47 -8.30 -5.46
N GLN A 47 -2.52 -9.06 -6.55
CA GLN A 47 -1.36 -9.80 -7.06
C GLN A 47 -0.21 -8.85 -7.42
N THR A 48 -0.51 -7.71 -8.03
CA THR A 48 0.49 -6.70 -8.37
C THR A 48 1.13 -6.11 -7.10
N VAL A 49 0.32 -5.80 -6.08
CA VAL A 49 0.82 -5.34 -4.77
C VAL A 49 1.71 -6.38 -4.13
N GLN A 50 1.33 -7.66 -4.16
CA GLN A 50 2.12 -8.75 -3.61
C GLN A 50 3.49 -8.89 -4.30
N GLN A 51 3.52 -8.85 -5.64
CA GLN A 51 4.77 -8.90 -6.40
C GLN A 51 5.67 -7.69 -6.10
N ASN A 52 5.08 -6.49 -5.99
CA ASN A 52 5.80 -5.27 -5.63
C ASN A 52 6.36 -5.34 -4.21
N GLN A 53 5.62 -5.91 -3.26
CA GLN A 53 6.07 -6.14 -1.89
C GLN A 53 7.24 -7.12 -1.87
N GLU A 54 7.15 -8.23 -2.59
CA GLU A 54 8.23 -9.22 -2.67
C GLU A 54 9.51 -8.58 -3.23
N LYS A 55 9.40 -7.85 -4.34
CA LYS A 55 10.53 -7.13 -4.95
C LYS A 55 11.12 -6.10 -3.98
N SER A 56 10.27 -5.28 -3.36
CA SER A 56 10.69 -4.25 -2.41
C SER A 56 11.38 -4.85 -1.18
N SER A 57 10.91 -6.01 -0.70
CA SER A 57 11.51 -6.71 0.44
C SER A 57 12.92 -7.21 0.15
N LYS A 58 13.16 -7.73 -1.06
CA LYS A 58 14.49 -8.17 -1.52
C LYS A 58 15.45 -6.98 -1.61
N ILE A 59 14.98 -5.86 -2.16
CA ILE A 59 15.77 -4.63 -2.25
C ILE A 59 16.10 -4.09 -0.87
N LEU A 60 15.11 -3.99 0.02
CA LEU A 60 15.31 -3.52 1.39
C LEU A 60 16.34 -4.39 2.12
N ARG A 61 16.25 -5.71 1.98
CA ARG A 61 17.23 -6.64 2.56
C ARG A 61 18.65 -6.37 2.04
N ALA A 62 18.84 -6.26 0.73
CA ALA A 62 20.15 -5.98 0.14
C ALA A 62 20.73 -4.64 0.61
N LEU A 63 19.87 -3.62 0.75
CA LEU A 63 20.28 -2.32 1.28
C LEU A 63 20.69 -2.41 2.75
N LEU A 64 19.93 -3.14 3.58
CA LEU A 64 20.28 -3.35 4.98
C LEU A 64 21.61 -4.10 5.12
N GLU A 65 21.80 -5.19 4.36
CA GLU A 65 23.06 -5.95 4.33
C GLU A 65 24.24 -5.04 3.96
N LEU A 66 24.11 -4.21 2.92
CA LEU A 66 25.16 -3.28 2.49
C LEU A 66 25.49 -2.21 3.54
N VAL A 67 24.47 -1.64 4.18
CA VAL A 67 24.62 -0.58 5.20
C VAL A 67 25.24 -1.16 6.48
N PHE A 68 24.91 -2.41 6.83
CA PHE A 68 25.58 -3.12 7.93
C PHE A 68 27.04 -3.44 7.61
N GLU A 69 27.33 -3.94 6.40
CA GLU A 69 28.71 -4.23 5.98
C GLU A 69 29.59 -2.97 5.98
N LYS A 70 29.02 -1.83 5.57
CA LYS A 70 29.71 -0.53 5.60
C LYS A 70 29.76 0.11 6.99
N GLY A 71 29.14 -0.50 8.00
CA GLY A 71 29.09 0.04 9.37
C GLY A 71 28.33 1.35 9.50
N THR A 72 27.50 1.72 8.52
CA THR A 72 26.77 3.00 8.52
C THR A 72 25.52 2.97 9.39
N VAL A 73 24.99 1.78 9.71
CA VAL A 73 23.93 1.55 10.70
C VAL A 73 24.29 0.32 11.53
N GLN A 74 23.98 0.33 12.83
CA GLN A 74 24.10 -0.86 13.67
C GLN A 74 22.74 -1.54 13.87
N GLN A 75 22.72 -2.86 14.01
CA GLN A 75 21.51 -3.66 14.28
C GLN A 75 20.70 -3.14 15.48
N ARG A 76 21.39 -2.73 16.55
CA ARG A 76 20.77 -2.16 17.76
C ARG A 76 20.05 -0.84 17.47
N GLU A 77 20.62 -0.01 16.62
CA GLU A 77 20.04 1.27 16.22
C GLU A 77 18.81 1.08 15.32
N LEU A 78 18.89 0.14 14.36
CA LEU A 78 17.74 -0.23 13.53
C LEU A 78 16.57 -0.74 14.40
N ALA A 79 16.85 -1.66 15.34
CA ALA A 79 15.83 -2.22 16.23
C ALA A 79 15.15 -1.14 17.11
N ALA A 80 15.87 -0.09 17.50
CA ALA A 80 15.30 1.04 18.21
C ALA A 80 14.37 1.89 17.31
N ARG A 81 14.73 2.07 16.04
CA ARG A 81 13.94 2.84 15.06
C ARG A 81 12.67 2.10 14.59
N MET A 82 12.69 0.76 14.57
CA MET A 82 11.54 -0.06 14.14
C MET A 82 10.45 -0.26 15.21
N ARG A 83 10.66 0.26 16.43
CA ARG A 83 9.79 0.02 17.60
C ARG A 83 8.61 1.00 17.73
N VAL A 84 8.25 1.68 16.63
CA VAL A 84 7.19 2.71 16.59
C VAL A 84 5.87 2.07 16.18
#